data_AF-L0PET3-F1
#
_entry.id   AF-L0PET3-F1
#
_cell.length_a   1.000
_cell.length_b   1.000
_cell.length_c   1.000
_cell.angle_alpha   90.00
_cell.angle_beta   90.00
_cell.angle_gamma   90.00
#
_symmetry.space_group_name_H-M   'P 1'
#
loop_
_entity.id
_entity.type
_entity.pdbx_description
1 polymer ?
#
loop_
_entity_poly.entity_id
_entity_poly.type
_entity_poly.pdbx_seq_one_letter_code
_entity_poly.pdbx_strand_id
1 'polypeptide(L)'
;MFLPTLYLDPLFSNISFSIALLLFFISEVIRVFALPPYGLSLHSFLSKFTDERDNKGKIIISHFYLLIGCASPLWLDFAGIVFDQQNQYKLKLGTISGILCLGFGDSAASLVGKKIGKLHWPNSKKTLEGTFAFILAVFFGGILTEYMSWINDVIIWTDFFMATIMTALFEAFSSQNDNILMPIYMWSLLKR
;
A
#
# COMPACT_ATOMS: atom_id res chain seq x y z
N MET A 1 -0.90 -3.54 11.49
CA MET A 1 -0.39 -4.93 11.34
C MET A 1 1.09 -4.94 10.95
N PHE A 2 1.51 -4.26 9.88
CA PHE A 2 2.90 -4.29 9.40
C PHE A 2 3.89 -3.31 10.06
N LEU A 3 3.40 -2.18 10.61
CA LEU A 3 4.29 -1.15 11.17
C LEU A 3 5.15 -1.65 12.36
N PRO A 4 4.60 -2.37 13.36
CA PRO A 4 5.42 -2.86 14.47
C PRO A 4 6.49 -3.86 14.01
N THR A 5 6.15 -4.76 13.08
CA THR A 5 7.08 -5.76 12.57
C THR A 5 8.20 -5.13 11.75
N LEU A 6 7.87 -4.11 10.95
CA LEU A 6 8.86 -3.35 10.20
C LEU A 6 9.82 -2.57 11.11
N TYR A 7 9.32 -2.02 12.21
CA TYR A 7 10.16 -1.36 13.18
C TYR A 7 11.11 -2.33 13.90
N LEU A 8 10.61 -3.51 14.31
CA LEU A 8 11.40 -4.50 15.03
C LEU A 8 12.46 -5.18 14.16
N ASP A 9 12.09 -5.61 12.95
CA ASP A 9 13.01 -6.26 12.02
C ASP A 9 12.62 -5.96 10.56
N PRO A 10 13.16 -4.87 9.97
CA PRO A 10 12.92 -4.51 8.58
C PRO A 10 13.42 -5.58 7.59
N LEU A 11 14.52 -6.27 7.90
CA LEU A 11 15.13 -7.29 7.04
C LEU A 11 14.23 -8.54 6.97
N PHE A 12 13.77 -9.01 8.13
CA PHE A 12 12.83 -10.13 8.20
C PHE A 12 11.49 -9.77 7.52
N SER A 13 11.01 -8.53 7.70
CA SER A 13 9.81 -8.04 7.02
C SER A 13 9.97 -8.04 5.49
N ASN A 14 11.13 -7.61 4.98
CA ASN A 14 11.44 -7.65 3.55
C ASN A 14 11.42 -9.08 2.98
N ILE A 15 12.08 -10.01 3.66
CA ILE A 15 12.07 -11.44 3.28
C ILE A 15 10.63 -11.98 3.33
N SER A 16 9.87 -11.64 4.36
CA SER A 16 8.48 -12.07 4.53
C SER A 16 7.58 -11.55 3.39
N PHE A 17 7.72 -10.28 2.97
CA PHE A 17 7.00 -9.75 1.81
C PHE A 17 7.38 -10.46 0.52
N SER A 18 8.67 -10.79 0.34
CA SER A 18 9.16 -11.51 -0.84
C SER A 18 8.62 -12.95 -0.89
N ILE A 19 8.61 -13.65 0.25
CA ILE A 19 8.02 -14.99 0.37
C ILE A 19 6.52 -14.94 0.14
N ALA A 20 5.81 -13.95 0.70
CA ALA A 20 4.37 -13.78 0.48
C ALA A 20 4.05 -13.57 -1.00
N LEU A 21 4.87 -12.79 -1.72
CA LEU A 21 4.72 -12.59 -3.16
C LEU A 21 4.92 -13.90 -3.92
N LEU A 22 5.94 -14.69 -3.56
CA LEU A 22 6.17 -16.00 -4.14
C LEU A 22 5.00 -16.95 -3.90
N LEU A 23 4.44 -16.96 -2.69
CA LEU A 23 3.27 -17.78 -2.36
C LEU A 23 2.03 -17.36 -3.16
N PHE A 24 1.84 -16.05 -3.41
CA PHE A 24 0.79 -15.56 -4.30
C PHE A 24 1.01 -16.00 -5.75
N PHE A 25 2.25 -16.01 -6.25
CA PHE A 25 2.54 -16.58 -7.57
C PHE A 25 2.21 -18.08 -7.64
N ILE A 26 2.62 -18.86 -6.63
CA ILE A 26 2.35 -20.29 -6.58
C ILE A 26 0.84 -20.55 -6.52
N SER A 27 0.11 -19.83 -5.67
CA SER A 27 -1.35 -20.00 -5.54
C SER A 27 -2.08 -19.65 -6.84
N GLU A 28 -1.61 -18.64 -7.56
CA GLU A 28 -2.16 -18.25 -8.85
C GLU A 28 -1.86 -19.29 -9.93
N VAL A 29 -0.66 -19.87 -9.96
CA VAL A 29 -0.33 -20.99 -10.86
C VAL A 29 -1.25 -22.19 -10.59
N ILE A 30 -1.42 -22.58 -9.32
CA ILE A 30 -2.31 -23.68 -8.93
C ILE A 30 -3.75 -23.40 -9.39
N ARG A 31 -4.21 -22.16 -9.22
CA ARG A 31 -5.56 -21.72 -9.63
C ARG A 31 -5.74 -21.76 -11.14
N VAL A 32 -4.80 -21.20 -11.91
CA VAL A 32 -4.88 -21.08 -13.38
C VAL A 32 -4.84 -22.46 -14.04
N PHE A 33 -4.00 -23.37 -13.54
CA PHE A 33 -3.94 -24.75 -14.05
C PHE A 33 -4.96 -25.69 -13.40
N ALA A 34 -5.80 -25.19 -12.49
CA ALA A 34 -6.79 -25.96 -11.75
C ALA A 34 -6.22 -27.27 -11.14
N LEU A 35 -4.98 -27.20 -10.61
CA LEU A 35 -4.29 -28.39 -10.12
C LEU A 35 -5.02 -29.01 -8.92
N PRO A 36 -5.31 -30.32 -8.93
CA PRO A 36 -5.86 -31.00 -7.77
C PRO A 36 -4.81 -31.05 -6.63
N PRO A 37 -5.21 -30.98 -5.35
CA PRO A 37 -6.60 -30.92 -4.85
C PRO A 37 -7.15 -29.49 -4.67
N TYR A 38 -6.33 -28.45 -4.76
CA TYR A 38 -6.68 -27.10 -4.28
C TYR A 38 -7.18 -26.12 -5.34
N GLY A 39 -7.02 -26.41 -6.64
CA GLY A 39 -7.32 -25.46 -7.73
C GLY A 39 -8.74 -24.89 -7.71
N LEU A 40 -9.76 -25.75 -7.54
CA LEU A 40 -11.17 -25.32 -7.51
C LEU A 40 -11.50 -24.52 -6.23
N SER A 41 -10.97 -24.95 -5.08
CA SER A 41 -11.14 -24.24 -3.81
C SER A 41 -10.50 -22.86 -3.85
N LEU A 42 -9.29 -22.75 -4.40
CA LEU A 42 -8.60 -21.47 -4.59
C LEU A 42 -9.34 -20.56 -5.56
N HIS A 43 -9.84 -21.10 -6.68
CA HIS A 43 -10.61 -20.29 -7.64
C HIS A 43 -11.87 -19.72 -7.00
N SER A 44 -12.66 -20.55 -6.30
CA SER A 44 -13.89 -20.11 -5.63
C SER A 44 -13.66 -19.16 -4.45
N PHE A 45 -12.51 -19.25 -3.79
CA PHE A 45 -12.12 -18.32 -2.74
C PHE A 45 -11.68 -16.97 -3.32
N LEU A 46 -10.72 -16.98 -4.26
CA LEU A 46 -10.14 -15.75 -4.82
C LEU A 46 -11.13 -14.98 -5.69
N SER A 47 -12.07 -15.66 -6.37
CA SER A 47 -13.12 -14.99 -7.16
C SER A 47 -14.09 -14.14 -6.33
N LYS A 48 -14.12 -14.29 -5.00
CA LYS A 48 -14.91 -13.41 -4.12
C LYS A 48 -14.25 -12.05 -3.90
N PHE A 49 -12.95 -11.96 -4.16
CA PHE A 49 -12.13 -10.77 -3.93
C PHE A 49 -11.67 -10.11 -5.24
N THR A 50 -12.18 -10.59 -6.38
CA THR A 50 -11.93 -9.97 -7.70
C THR A 50 -12.78 -8.75 -7.90
N ASP A 51 -12.18 -7.69 -8.43
CA ASP A 51 -12.90 -6.48 -8.83
C ASP A 51 -13.32 -6.55 -10.30
N GLU A 52 -14.16 -5.62 -10.77
CA GLU A 52 -14.55 -5.53 -12.20
C GLU A 52 -13.34 -5.46 -13.16
N ARG A 53 -12.22 -4.97 -12.63
CA ARG A 53 -10.93 -4.86 -13.33
C ARG A 53 -10.29 -6.23 -13.60
N ASP A 54 -10.45 -7.20 -12.69
CA ASP A 54 -9.86 -8.54 -12.81
C ASP A 54 -10.65 -9.45 -13.74
N ASN A 55 -11.95 -9.21 -13.91
CA ASN A 55 -12.83 -10.03 -14.75
C ASN A 55 -12.52 -9.93 -16.25
N LYS A 56 -11.63 -9.03 -16.68
CA LYS A 56 -11.18 -8.90 -18.07
C LYS A 56 -10.00 -9.81 -18.42
N GLY A 57 -9.32 -10.37 -17.43
CA GLY A 57 -8.12 -11.21 -17.61
C GLY A 57 -8.29 -12.63 -17.08
N LYS A 58 -7.41 -13.55 -17.49
CA LYS A 58 -7.35 -14.92 -16.93
C LYS A 58 -6.69 -14.97 -15.54
N ILE A 59 -5.99 -13.90 -15.16
CA ILE A 59 -5.18 -13.77 -13.94
C ILE A 59 -5.86 -12.76 -13.01
N ILE A 60 -5.93 -13.08 -11.72
CA ILE A 60 -6.46 -12.19 -10.68
C ILE A 60 -5.28 -11.40 -10.11
N ILE A 61 -5.19 -10.11 -10.42
CA ILE A 61 -3.97 -9.33 -10.14
C ILE A 61 -4.13 -8.46 -8.88
N SER A 62 -5.36 -8.19 -8.43
CA SER A 62 -5.63 -7.34 -7.26
C SER A 62 -4.84 -7.70 -5.99
N HIS A 63 -4.72 -8.99 -5.66
CA HIS A 63 -3.95 -9.44 -4.48
C HIS A 63 -2.45 -9.18 -4.62
N PHE A 64 -1.89 -9.28 -5.83
CA PHE A 64 -0.51 -8.91 -6.10
C PHE A 64 -0.30 -7.41 -5.93
N TYR A 65 -1.22 -6.60 -6.46
CA TYR A 65 -1.10 -5.15 -6.41
C TYR A 65 -1.12 -4.59 -5.00
N LEU A 66 -1.97 -5.12 -4.12
CA LEU A 66 -2.01 -4.67 -2.73
C LEU A 66 -0.74 -5.06 -1.97
N LEU A 67 -0.22 -6.27 -2.19
CA LEU A 67 1.04 -6.71 -1.57
C LEU A 67 2.24 -5.92 -2.11
N ILE A 68 2.35 -5.79 -3.43
CA ILE A 68 3.41 -5.03 -4.10
C ILE A 68 3.34 -3.58 -3.65
N GLY A 69 2.16 -2.97 -3.57
CA GLY A 69 2.01 -1.59 -3.12
C GLY A 69 2.47 -1.37 -1.67
N CYS A 70 2.17 -2.32 -0.77
CA CYS A 70 2.69 -2.26 0.59
C CYS A 70 4.21 -2.44 0.65
N ALA A 71 4.75 -3.35 -0.16
CA ALA A 71 6.14 -3.78 -0.10
C ALA A 71 7.09 -2.92 -0.96
N SER A 72 6.60 -2.24 -2.00
CA SER A 72 7.46 -1.55 -2.96
C SER A 72 8.27 -0.41 -2.35
N PRO A 73 7.73 0.46 -1.47
CA PRO A 73 8.56 1.50 -0.84
C PRO A 73 9.69 0.91 0.02
N LEU A 74 9.41 -0.21 0.69
CA LEU A 74 10.42 -0.98 1.42
C LEU A 74 11.50 -1.51 0.47
N TRP A 75 11.12 -2.20 -0.60
CA TRP A 75 12.07 -2.73 -1.58
C TRP A 75 12.90 -1.65 -2.26
N LEU A 76 12.31 -0.50 -2.56
CA LEU A 76 13.02 0.62 -3.18
C LEU A 76 14.06 1.24 -2.24
N ASP A 77 13.77 1.37 -0.95
CA ASP A 77 14.76 1.81 0.03
C ASP A 77 15.85 0.76 0.27
N PHE A 78 15.47 -0.53 0.27
CA PHE A 78 16.43 -1.64 0.34
C PHE A 78 17.27 -1.81 -0.93
N ALA A 79 16.81 -1.36 -2.09
CA ALA A 79 17.60 -1.38 -3.32
C ALA A 79 18.62 -0.22 -3.34
N GLY A 80 18.29 0.91 -2.69
CA GLY A 80 19.13 2.10 -2.57
C GLY A 80 20.07 2.11 -1.36
N ILE A 81 20.47 0.94 -0.86
CA ILE A 81 21.16 0.71 0.41
C ILE A 81 22.13 1.84 0.80
N VAL A 82 21.82 2.51 1.90
CA VAL A 82 22.80 3.19 2.75
C VAL A 82 22.75 2.48 4.10
N PHE A 83 23.64 1.50 4.31
CA PHE A 83 23.87 1.00 5.65
C PHE A 83 24.51 2.11 6.48
N ASP A 84 23.98 2.36 7.68
CA ASP A 84 24.64 3.26 8.63
C ASP A 84 26.01 2.69 9.03
N GLN A 85 26.88 3.50 9.65
CA GLN A 85 28.21 3.10 10.12
C GLN A 85 28.19 1.88 11.07
N GLN A 86 27.03 1.52 11.60
CA GLN A 86 26.77 0.38 12.48
C GLN A 86 26.10 -0.83 11.78
N ASN A 87 25.99 -0.84 10.45
CA ASN A 87 25.30 -1.87 9.66
C ASN A 87 23.81 -2.07 10.03
N GLN A 88 23.18 -1.07 10.65
CA GLN A 88 21.75 -1.10 10.99
C GLN A 88 20.95 -0.35 9.91
N TYR A 89 19.84 -0.94 9.48
CA TYR A 89 18.90 -0.28 8.58
C TYR A 89 18.02 0.70 9.38
N LYS A 90 17.96 1.96 8.95
CA LYS A 90 17.09 2.98 9.55
C LYS A 90 15.77 3.03 8.80
N LEU A 91 14.67 2.79 9.50
CA LEU A 91 13.34 2.84 8.92
C LEU A 91 12.93 4.31 8.70
N LYS A 92 12.80 4.71 7.44
CA LYS A 92 12.41 6.07 7.05
C LYS A 92 10.89 6.18 6.90
N LEU A 93 10.39 7.41 6.96
CA LEU A 93 8.98 7.70 6.71
C LEU A 93 8.54 7.28 5.30
N GLY A 94 9.40 7.47 4.30
CA GLY A 94 9.17 7.01 2.94
C GLY A 94 8.93 5.49 2.87
N THR A 95 9.72 4.71 3.60
CA THR A 95 9.65 3.23 3.59
C THR A 95 8.27 2.70 3.99
N ILE A 96 7.59 3.38 4.92
CA ILE A 96 6.27 2.98 5.42
C ILE A 96 5.10 3.60 4.64
N SER A 97 5.38 4.41 3.63
CA SER A 97 4.35 5.11 2.83
C SER A 97 3.33 4.17 2.20
N GLY A 98 3.73 2.96 1.81
CA GLY A 98 2.80 1.97 1.25
C GLY A 98 1.77 1.49 2.26
N ILE A 99 2.18 1.28 3.51
CA ILE A 99 1.29 0.89 4.59
C ILE A 99 0.39 2.06 5.01
N LEU A 100 0.92 3.28 5.02
CA LEU A 100 0.12 4.48 5.30
C LEU A 100 -0.93 4.69 4.19
N CYS A 101 -0.53 4.68 2.92
CA CYS A 101 -1.42 4.90 1.78
C CYS A 101 -2.49 3.83 1.68
N LEU A 102 -2.14 2.54 1.68
CA LEU A 102 -3.11 1.47 1.43
C LEU A 102 -3.83 1.03 2.71
N GLY A 103 -3.06 0.89 3.80
CA GLY A 103 -3.57 0.39 5.07
C GLY A 103 -4.44 1.41 5.81
N PHE A 104 -4.08 2.68 5.81
CA PHE A 104 -4.88 3.73 6.43
C PHE A 104 -5.69 4.51 5.39
N GLY A 105 -5.02 5.10 4.41
CA GLY A 105 -5.61 6.01 3.43
C GLY A 105 -6.73 5.37 2.60
N ASP A 106 -6.39 4.44 1.71
CA ASP A 106 -7.32 3.83 0.75
C ASP A 106 -8.45 3.07 1.45
N SER A 107 -8.13 2.42 2.58
CA SER A 107 -9.12 1.77 3.45
C SER A 107 -10.14 2.77 3.99
N ALA A 108 -9.69 3.91 4.51
CA ALA A 108 -10.58 4.97 5.00
C ALA A 108 -11.35 5.64 3.86
N ALA A 109 -10.69 5.95 2.75
CA ALA A 109 -11.28 6.54 1.55
C ALA A 109 -12.41 5.67 0.99
N SER A 110 -12.18 4.35 0.91
CA SER A 110 -13.17 3.39 0.45
C SER A 110 -14.35 3.24 1.42
N LEU A 111 -14.09 3.22 2.73
CA LEU A 111 -15.14 3.09 3.74
C LEU A 111 -16.03 4.34 3.79
N VAL A 112 -15.41 5.52 3.80
CA VAL A 112 -16.11 6.81 3.87
C VAL A 112 -16.75 7.13 2.53
N GLY A 113 -16.03 6.97 1.43
CA GLY A 113 -16.51 7.24 0.08
C GLY A 113 -17.75 6.41 -0.28
N LYS A 114 -17.79 5.13 0.12
CA LYS A 114 -18.97 4.27 -0.12
C LYS A 114 -20.15 4.57 0.83
N LYS A 115 -19.90 4.96 2.08
CA LYS A 115 -20.97 5.18 3.08
C LYS A 115 -21.57 6.58 3.03
N ILE A 116 -20.76 7.60 2.86
CA ILE A 116 -21.16 9.01 2.99
C ILE A 116 -20.74 9.89 1.81
N GLY A 117 -20.01 9.34 0.83
CA GLY A 117 -19.56 10.09 -0.34
C GLY A 117 -20.73 10.54 -1.20
N LYS A 118 -20.81 11.86 -1.44
CA LYS A 118 -21.87 12.47 -2.26
C LYS A 118 -21.26 13.30 -3.38
N LEU A 119 -20.25 14.09 -3.05
CA LEU A 119 -19.61 14.99 -3.98
C LEU A 119 -18.48 14.27 -4.71
N HIS A 120 -18.65 14.06 -6.01
CA HIS A 120 -17.65 13.40 -6.84
C HIS A 120 -16.69 14.42 -7.45
N TRP A 121 -15.42 14.05 -7.61
CA TRP A 121 -14.47 14.82 -8.39
C TRP A 121 -14.90 14.86 -9.87
N PRO A 122 -14.63 15.97 -10.60
CA PRO A 122 -15.03 16.08 -12.00
C PRO A 122 -14.34 14.99 -12.82
N ASN A 123 -15.12 14.28 -13.63
CA ASN A 123 -14.67 13.13 -14.44
C ASN A 123 -14.05 11.96 -13.65
N SER A 124 -14.36 11.82 -12.35
CA SER A 124 -13.87 10.70 -11.53
C SER A 124 -15.00 10.01 -10.77
N LYS A 125 -14.81 8.73 -10.49
CA LYS A 125 -15.70 7.96 -9.59
C LYS A 125 -15.37 8.18 -8.11
N LYS A 126 -14.27 8.88 -7.81
CA LYS A 126 -13.80 9.16 -6.45
C LYS A 126 -14.54 10.36 -5.87
N THR A 127 -14.75 10.36 -4.55
CA THR A 127 -15.50 11.39 -3.83
C THR A 127 -14.59 12.30 -3.03
N LEU A 128 -14.98 13.58 -2.89
CA LEU A 128 -14.28 14.56 -2.06
C LEU A 128 -14.21 14.10 -0.61
N GLU A 129 -15.30 13.52 -0.09
CA GLU A 129 -15.36 13.00 1.27
C GLU A 129 -14.39 11.81 1.45
N GLY A 130 -14.23 10.97 0.43
CA GLY A 130 -13.25 9.88 0.41
C GLY A 130 -11.81 10.42 0.42
N THR A 131 -11.51 11.42 -0.41
CA THR A 131 -10.19 12.08 -0.43
C THR A 131 -9.86 12.75 0.91
N PHE A 132 -10.85 13.39 1.55
CA PHE A 132 -10.66 13.98 2.87
C PHE A 132 -10.39 12.91 3.94
N ALA A 133 -11.12 11.79 3.90
CA ALA A 133 -10.87 10.66 4.79
C ALA A 133 -9.49 10.03 4.58
N PHE A 134 -9.02 9.92 3.33
CA PHE A 134 -7.66 9.49 3.01
C PHE A 134 -6.64 10.36 3.74
N ILE A 135 -6.73 11.69 3.57
CA ILE A 135 -5.78 12.64 4.15
C ILE A 135 -5.76 12.52 5.68
N LEU A 136 -6.94 12.51 6.33
CA LEU A 136 -7.02 12.38 7.79
C LEU A 136 -6.45 11.05 8.28
N ALA A 137 -6.74 9.95 7.60
CA ALA A 137 -6.27 8.63 8.02
C ALA A 137 -4.75 8.46 7.86
N VAL A 138 -4.18 8.96 6.76
CA VAL A 138 -2.73 8.95 6.54
C VAL A 138 -2.03 9.85 7.56
N PHE A 139 -2.58 11.03 7.84
CA PHE A 139 -2.01 11.96 8.81
C PHE A 139 -2.05 11.36 10.24
N PHE A 140 -3.17 10.75 10.60
CA PHE A 140 -3.30 10.00 11.85
C PHE A 140 -2.29 8.84 11.93
N GLY A 141 -2.07 8.11 10.83
CA GLY A 141 -1.05 7.08 10.75
C GLY A 141 0.36 7.63 11.00
N GLY A 142 0.68 8.80 10.45
CA GLY A 142 1.94 9.52 10.71
C GLY A 142 2.11 9.88 12.19
N ILE A 143 1.07 10.46 12.82
CA ILE A 143 1.09 10.81 14.24
C ILE A 143 1.31 9.56 15.10
N LEU A 144 0.60 8.48 14.77
CA LEU A 144 0.73 7.21 15.47
C LEU A 144 2.15 6.64 15.35
N THR A 145 2.77 6.72 14.17
CA THR A 145 4.13 6.23 13.95
C THR A 145 5.17 7.05 14.71
N GLU A 146 5.01 8.38 14.80
CA GLU A 146 5.89 9.24 15.59
C GLU A 146 5.70 9.01 17.08
N TYR A 147 4.45 8.94 17.56
CA TYR A 147 4.13 8.69 18.97
C TYR A 147 4.68 7.36 19.48
N MET A 148 4.66 6.32 18.64
CA MET A 148 5.20 5.00 18.97
C MET A 148 6.70 4.86 18.69
N SER A 149 7.35 5.91 18.16
CA SER A 149 8.75 5.88 17.71
C SER A 149 9.06 4.73 16.75
N TRP A 150 8.12 4.40 15.86
CA TRP A 150 8.26 3.30 14.90
C TRP A 150 9.12 3.63 13.68
N ILE A 151 9.61 4.86 13.58
CA ILE A 151 10.54 5.28 12.53
C ILE A 151 11.76 5.92 13.19
N ASN A 152 12.92 5.81 12.53
CA ASN A 152 14.17 6.38 13.02
C ASN A 152 14.41 7.80 12.51
N ASP A 153 13.59 8.26 11.56
CA ASP A 153 13.73 9.54 10.88
C ASP A 153 12.80 10.60 11.48
N VAL A 154 13.18 11.88 11.36
CA VAL A 154 12.38 13.00 11.85
C VAL A 154 11.30 13.33 10.82
N ILE A 155 10.04 13.35 11.23
CA ILE A 155 8.94 13.77 10.36
C ILE A 155 8.97 15.28 10.19
N ILE A 156 9.24 15.73 8.97
CA ILE A 156 9.00 17.13 8.61
C ILE A 156 7.53 17.25 8.21
N TRP A 157 6.70 17.65 9.16
CA TRP A 157 5.25 17.66 9.06
C TRP A 157 4.71 18.43 7.86
N THR A 158 5.37 19.52 7.46
CA THR A 158 4.98 20.29 6.27
C THR A 158 5.15 19.48 4.98
N ASP A 159 6.26 18.75 4.86
CA ASP A 159 6.55 17.93 3.69
C ASP A 159 5.64 16.72 3.65
N PHE A 160 5.41 16.09 4.80
CA PHE A 160 4.49 14.97 4.93
C PHE A 160 3.06 15.38 4.55
N PHE A 161 2.58 16.51 5.07
CA PHE A 161 1.26 17.03 4.74
C PHE A 161 1.11 17.33 3.24
N MET A 162 2.11 17.99 2.64
CA MET A 162 2.12 18.27 1.20
C MET A 162 2.15 16.98 0.37
N ALA A 163 2.96 15.99 0.77
CA ALA A 163 3.03 14.70 0.10
C ALA A 163 1.69 13.95 0.19
N THR A 164 1.02 13.98 1.35
CA THR A 164 -0.30 13.38 1.53
C THR A 164 -1.35 14.05 0.65
N ILE A 165 -1.39 15.39 0.58
CA ILE A 165 -2.33 16.11 -0.31
C ILE A 165 -2.07 15.76 -1.77
N MET A 166 -0.82 15.84 -2.22
CA MET A 166 -0.46 15.54 -3.60
C MET A 166 -0.84 14.11 -3.97
N THR A 167 -0.61 13.16 -3.05
CA THR A 167 -0.97 11.76 -3.23
C THR A 167 -2.49 11.58 -3.30
N ALA A 168 -3.25 12.22 -2.41
CA ALA A 168 -4.71 12.15 -2.42
C ALA A 168 -5.33 12.77 -3.69
N LEU A 169 -4.76 13.88 -4.19
CA LEU A 169 -5.16 14.48 -5.47
C LEU A 169 -4.78 13.59 -6.65
N PHE A 170 -3.61 12.97 -6.61
CA PHE A 170 -3.20 11.99 -7.63
C PHE A 170 -4.21 10.85 -7.70
N GLU A 171 -4.69 10.32 -6.57
CA GLU A 171 -5.77 9.33 -6.52
C GLU A 171 -7.07 9.82 -7.16
N ALA A 172 -7.45 11.07 -6.87
CA ALA A 172 -8.71 11.64 -7.30
C ALA A 172 -8.81 11.76 -8.83
N PHE A 173 -7.70 12.08 -9.49
CA PHE A 173 -7.64 12.31 -10.94
C PHE A 173 -7.03 11.15 -11.74
N SER A 174 -6.35 10.21 -11.09
CA SER A 174 -5.76 9.06 -11.78
C SER A 174 -6.79 7.96 -12.03
N SER A 175 -6.82 7.48 -13.27
CA SER A 175 -7.56 6.26 -13.64
C SER A 175 -6.70 5.00 -13.52
N GLN A 176 -5.43 5.13 -13.15
CA GLN A 176 -4.49 4.02 -13.01
C GLN A 176 -4.73 3.26 -11.70
N ASN A 177 -4.00 2.16 -11.49
CA ASN A 177 -4.17 1.36 -10.28
C ASN A 177 -3.56 2.08 -9.06
N ASP A 178 -4.46 2.54 -8.20
CA ASP A 178 -4.22 3.18 -6.91
C ASP A 178 -3.33 2.34 -6.00
N ASN A 179 -3.51 1.01 -5.99
CA ASN A 179 -2.76 0.13 -5.11
C ASN A 179 -1.24 0.12 -5.37
N ILE A 180 -0.77 0.41 -6.58
CA ILE A 180 0.66 0.45 -6.87
C ILE A 180 1.20 1.87 -6.80
N LEU A 181 0.50 2.80 -7.45
CA LEU A 181 1.06 4.11 -7.73
C LEU A 181 1.04 5.02 -6.53
N MET A 182 0.01 4.93 -5.69
CA MET A 182 -0.11 5.79 -4.51
C MET A 182 1.08 5.60 -3.55
N PRO A 183 1.44 4.37 -3.14
CA PRO A 183 2.65 4.12 -2.37
C PRO A 183 3.93 4.67 -2.99
N ILE A 184 4.16 4.40 -4.28
CA ILE A 184 5.42 4.78 -4.96
C ILE A 184 5.50 6.30 -5.12
N TYR A 185 4.38 6.94 -5.44
CA TYR A 185 4.29 8.38 -5.58
C TYR A 185 4.56 9.07 -4.24
N MET A 186 3.90 8.65 -3.17
CA MET A 186 4.15 9.20 -1.84
C MET A 186 5.58 8.94 -1.38
N TRP A 187 6.12 7.74 -1.59
CA TRP A 187 7.53 7.43 -1.32
C TRP A 187 8.47 8.40 -2.05
N SER A 188 8.23 8.66 -3.34
CA SER A 188 9.07 9.56 -4.14
C SER A 188 9.08 11.00 -3.64
N LEU A 189 7.95 11.48 -3.10
CA LEU A 189 7.85 12.83 -2.53
C LEU A 189 8.54 12.92 -1.16
N LEU A 190 8.60 11.81 -0.43
CA LEU A 190 9.20 11.73 0.91
C LEU A 190 10.66 11.28 0.88
N LYS A 191 11.15 10.74 -0.24
CA LYS A 191 12.51 10.26 -0.37
C LYS A 191 13.47 11.46 -0.32
N ARG A 192 14.25 11.50 0.76
CA ARG A 192 15.39 12.39 0.96
C ARG A 192 16.65 11.58 1.24
#